data_AF-A0A7R9MU76-F1
#
_entry.id   AF-A0A7R9MU76-F1
#
_cell.length_a   1.000
_cell.length_b   1.000
_cell.length_c   1.000
_cell.angle_alpha   90.00
_cell.angle_beta   90.00
_cell.angle_gamma   90.00
#
_symmetry.space_group_name_H-M   'P 1'
#
loop_
_entity.id
_entity.type
_entity.pdbx_description
1 polymer ?
#
loop_
_entity_poly.entity_id
_entity_poly.type
_entity_poly.pdbx_seq_one_letter_code
_entity_poly.pdbx_strand_id
1 'polypeptide(L)'
;MAAKNGIKFMDNLLLNKININNNKVSNVELIDCHTNRIVKRIDCQYFVNSANNYLTRLIAKRCPTRVRIPTLCVYNQLMVTKPFDGLVDSSGSDSIVPIIHDFDQKFTVYQTSDRSLCLTVLSENDRNGGLNTELPEIHENWDDFYRILKPILERIPALSAAKLHKLVARLE
;
A
#
# COMPACT_ATOMS: atom_id res chain seq x y z
N MET A 1 -18.21 -11.75 -3.75
CA MET A 1 -18.44 -12.34 -5.10
C MET A 1 -17.59 -13.59 -5.32
N ALA A 2 -16.26 -13.51 -5.16
CA ALA A 2 -15.34 -14.65 -5.30
C ALA A 2 -15.68 -15.89 -4.46
N ALA A 3 -15.96 -15.73 -3.15
CA ALA A 3 -16.30 -16.86 -2.28
C ALA A 3 -17.56 -17.61 -2.74
N LYS A 4 -18.56 -16.88 -3.28
CA LYS A 4 -19.80 -17.46 -3.82
C LYS A 4 -19.55 -18.30 -5.08
N ASN A 5 -18.42 -18.09 -5.74
CA ASN A 5 -17.98 -18.84 -6.92
C ASN A 5 -17.00 -19.97 -6.56
N GLY A 6 -16.94 -20.39 -5.29
CA GLY A 6 -16.14 -21.54 -4.84
C GLY A 6 -14.67 -21.22 -4.49
N ILE A 7 -14.28 -19.95 -4.47
CA ILE A 7 -12.93 -19.54 -4.05
C ILE A 7 -12.81 -19.66 -2.53
N LYS A 8 -11.77 -20.38 -2.07
CA LYS A 8 -11.45 -20.54 -0.65
C LYS A 8 -10.44 -19.48 -0.22
N PHE A 9 -10.80 -18.74 0.82
CA PHE A 9 -9.90 -17.79 1.49
C PHE A 9 -9.27 -18.50 2.70
N MET A 10 -7.99 -18.24 2.92
CA MET A 10 -7.23 -18.82 4.01
C MET A 10 -6.41 -17.72 4.67
N ASP A 11 -6.74 -17.41 5.92
CA ASP A 11 -6.09 -16.35 6.69
C ASP A 11 -5.13 -16.94 7.72
N ASN A 12 -4.27 -16.11 8.29
CA ASN A 12 -3.27 -16.49 9.31
C ASN A 12 -2.27 -17.57 8.88
N LEU A 13 -2.02 -17.66 7.57
CA LEU A 13 -1.02 -18.57 6.99
C LEU A 13 0.07 -17.78 6.26
N LEU A 14 1.31 -18.24 6.40
CA LEU A 14 2.44 -17.72 5.63
C LEU A 14 2.91 -18.75 4.62
N LEU A 15 3.30 -18.27 3.44
CA LEU A 15 3.93 -19.11 2.43
C LEU A 15 5.34 -19.50 2.88
N ASN A 16 5.56 -20.79 3.09
CA ASN A 16 6.88 -21.31 3.43
C ASN A 16 7.73 -21.61 2.20
N LYS A 17 7.14 -22.35 1.24
CA LYS A 17 7.86 -22.88 0.08
C LYS A 17 6.94 -23.07 -1.12
N ILE A 18 7.46 -22.79 -2.30
CA ILE A 18 6.85 -23.14 -3.59
C ILE A 18 7.60 -24.34 -4.14
N ASN A 19 6.93 -25.46 -4.34
CA ASN A 19 7.54 -26.67 -4.89
C ASN A 19 7.37 -26.73 -6.40
N ILE A 20 8.45 -27.14 -7.09
CA ILE A 20 8.52 -27.24 -8.54
C ILE A 20 8.89 -28.68 -8.90
N ASN A 21 8.17 -29.27 -9.84
CA ASN A 21 8.45 -30.56 -10.44
C ASN A 21 8.40 -30.45 -11.96
N ASN A 22 9.40 -30.99 -12.66
CA ASN A 22 9.51 -30.91 -14.13
C ASN A 22 9.31 -29.48 -14.68
N ASN A 23 9.98 -28.50 -14.07
CA ASN A 23 9.88 -27.06 -14.40
C ASN A 23 8.47 -26.45 -14.30
N LYS A 24 7.55 -27.11 -13.59
CA LYS A 24 6.20 -26.60 -13.30
C LYS A 24 5.95 -26.54 -11.81
N VAL A 25 5.16 -25.59 -11.37
CA VAL A 25 4.67 -25.56 -9.98
C VAL A 25 3.86 -26.84 -9.74
N SER A 26 4.06 -27.46 -8.58
CA SER A 26 3.33 -28.66 -8.18
C SER A 26 2.46 -28.42 -6.94
N ASN A 27 2.99 -27.71 -5.95
CA ASN A 27 2.27 -27.36 -4.73
C ASN A 27 2.94 -26.22 -3.97
N VAL A 28 2.22 -25.69 -2.97
CA VAL A 28 2.75 -24.75 -1.98
C VAL A 28 2.63 -25.30 -0.57
N GLU A 29 3.61 -24.97 0.27
CA GLU A 29 3.62 -25.28 1.70
C GLU A 29 3.29 -24.02 2.50
N LEU A 30 2.34 -24.15 3.41
CA LEU A 30 1.86 -23.09 4.28
C LEU A 30 2.16 -23.41 5.74
N ILE A 31 2.63 -22.39 6.45
CA ILE A 31 2.89 -22.44 7.89
C ILE A 31 1.87 -21.56 8.63
N ASP A 32 1.54 -21.93 9.85
CA ASP A 32 0.74 -21.09 10.74
C ASP A 32 1.59 -19.95 11.32
N CYS A 33 1.05 -18.73 11.33
CA CYS A 33 1.83 -17.54 11.71
C CYS A 33 2.18 -17.47 13.21
N HIS A 34 1.50 -18.21 14.08
CA HIS A 34 1.75 -18.19 15.53
C HIS A 34 2.72 -19.30 15.94
N THR A 35 2.59 -20.48 15.34
CA THR A 35 3.34 -21.68 15.72
C THR A 35 4.55 -21.93 14.83
N ASN A 36 4.62 -21.29 13.66
CA ASN A 36 5.67 -21.45 12.66
C ASN A 36 5.85 -22.90 12.16
N ARG A 37 4.79 -23.72 12.27
CA ARG A 37 4.77 -25.12 11.82
C ARG A 37 4.06 -25.25 10.50
N ILE A 38 4.50 -26.19 9.66
CA ILE A 38 3.79 -26.52 8.41
C ILE A 38 2.43 -27.11 8.79
N VAL A 39 1.36 -26.44 8.38
CA VAL A 39 -0.01 -26.86 8.67
C VAL A 39 -0.74 -27.36 7.43
N LYS A 40 -0.27 -26.99 6.24
CA LYS A 40 -0.94 -27.39 5.00
C LYS A 40 -0.01 -27.42 3.80
N ARG A 41 -0.27 -28.37 2.90
CA ARG A 41 0.21 -28.38 1.52
C ARG A 41 -1.00 -28.25 0.59
N ILE A 42 -0.89 -27.39 -0.42
CA ILE A 42 -1.94 -27.18 -1.43
C ILE A 42 -1.35 -27.53 -2.79
N ASP A 43 -1.89 -28.58 -3.41
CA ASP A 43 -1.54 -28.94 -4.78
C ASP A 43 -2.10 -27.90 -5.74
N CYS A 44 -1.26 -27.42 -6.66
CA CYS A 44 -1.64 -26.41 -7.63
C CYS A 44 -0.79 -26.54 -8.90
N GLN A 45 -1.44 -26.27 -10.04
CA GLN A 45 -0.78 -26.26 -11.35
C GLN A 45 -0.10 -24.90 -11.63
N TYR A 46 -0.62 -23.84 -11.00
CA TYR A 46 -0.15 -22.48 -11.13
C TYR A 46 -0.08 -21.83 -9.74
N PHE A 47 0.95 -21.02 -9.54
CA PHE A 47 1.06 -20.13 -8.39
C PHE A 47 1.21 -18.70 -8.92
N VAL A 48 0.29 -17.83 -8.51
CA VAL A 48 0.32 -16.41 -8.85
C VAL A 48 0.73 -15.62 -7.61
N ASN A 49 1.85 -14.92 -7.72
CA ASN A 49 2.29 -14.02 -6.67
C ASN A 49 1.60 -12.66 -6.87
N SER A 50 0.51 -12.44 -6.15
CA SER A 50 -0.22 -11.16 -6.08
C SER A 50 0.06 -10.42 -4.77
N ALA A 51 1.20 -10.69 -4.13
CA ALA A 51 1.59 -9.90 -2.97
C ALA A 51 2.07 -8.51 -3.42
N ASN A 52 1.87 -7.53 -2.54
CA ASN A 52 2.30 -6.15 -2.77
C ASN A 52 3.81 -6.06 -3.05
N ASN A 53 4.28 -4.98 -3.68
CA ASN A 53 5.64 -4.86 -4.21
C ASN A 53 6.73 -5.10 -3.16
N TYR A 54 6.45 -4.79 -1.90
CA TYR A 54 7.36 -4.99 -0.78
C TYR A 54 7.49 -6.46 -0.32
N LEU A 55 6.46 -7.29 -0.50
CA LEU A 55 6.49 -8.73 -0.15
C LEU A 55 6.87 -9.63 -1.32
N THR A 56 6.67 -9.17 -2.55
CA THR A 56 6.84 -10.01 -3.75
C THR A 56 8.23 -10.65 -3.83
N ARG A 57 9.28 -9.91 -3.45
CA ARG A 57 10.67 -10.39 -3.42
C ARG A 57 10.90 -11.44 -2.34
N LEU A 58 10.24 -11.32 -1.18
CA LEU A 58 10.33 -12.31 -0.11
C LEU A 58 9.67 -13.63 -0.52
N ILE A 59 8.54 -13.56 -1.23
CA ILE A 59 7.87 -14.73 -1.79
C ILE A 59 8.71 -15.39 -2.87
N ALA A 60 9.35 -14.61 -3.75
CA ALA A 60 10.23 -15.14 -4.79
C ALA A 60 11.40 -15.96 -4.22
N LYS A 61 11.95 -15.57 -3.06
CA LYS A 61 12.99 -16.34 -2.34
C LYS A 61 12.50 -17.72 -1.86
N ARG A 62 11.18 -17.95 -1.77
CA ARG A 62 10.58 -19.25 -1.41
C ARG A 62 10.46 -20.21 -2.60
N CYS A 63 10.80 -19.74 -3.80
CA CYS A 63 10.89 -20.54 -5.01
C CYS A 63 12.32 -21.06 -5.20
N PRO A 64 12.53 -22.37 -5.48
CA PRO A 64 13.87 -22.92 -5.71
C PRO A 64 14.51 -22.36 -6.98
N THR A 65 13.69 -22.08 -8.00
CA THR A 65 14.10 -21.31 -9.17
C THR A 65 14.24 -19.87 -8.70
N ARG A 66 15.47 -19.37 -8.55
CA ARG A 66 15.77 -18.03 -8.01
C ARG A 66 15.23 -16.92 -8.92
N VAL A 67 13.93 -16.64 -8.84
CA VAL A 67 13.26 -15.59 -9.60
C VAL A 67 13.72 -14.23 -9.10
N ARG A 68 14.32 -13.43 -9.98
CA ARG A 68 14.66 -12.04 -9.69
C ARG A 68 13.47 -11.16 -10.06
N ILE A 69 12.88 -10.52 -9.06
CA ILE A 69 11.81 -9.55 -9.26
C ILE A 69 12.41 -8.15 -9.13
N PRO A 70 12.40 -7.32 -10.20
CA PRO A 70 13.00 -5.99 -10.19
C PRO A 70 12.04 -4.97 -9.57
N THR A 71 11.64 -5.18 -8.32
CA THR A 71 10.83 -4.23 -7.55
C THR A 71 11.63 -3.61 -6.41
N LEU A 72 11.38 -2.33 -6.18
CA LEU A 72 11.89 -1.60 -5.03
C LEU A 72 10.70 -1.30 -4.12
N CYS A 73 10.86 -1.56 -2.83
CA CYS A 73 9.91 -1.09 -1.84
C CYS A 73 10.18 0.38 -1.55
N VAL A 74 9.15 1.20 -1.69
CA VAL A 74 9.24 2.64 -1.45
C VAL A 74 8.35 3.05 -0.30
N TYR A 75 8.70 4.15 0.35
CA TYR A 75 7.92 4.75 1.42
C TYR A 75 7.03 5.85 0.86
N ASN A 76 5.75 5.78 1.15
CA ASN A 76 4.80 6.84 0.85
C ASN A 76 4.13 7.32 2.13
N GLN A 77 3.79 8.60 2.19
CA GLN A 77 3.09 9.17 3.33
C GLN A 77 1.81 9.88 2.90
N LEU A 78 0.78 9.73 3.74
CA LEU A 78 -0.55 10.26 3.54
C LEU A 78 -0.93 11.13 4.74
N MET A 79 -1.25 12.40 4.49
CA MET A 79 -1.87 13.27 5.47
C MET A 79 -3.38 13.22 5.27
N VAL A 80 -4.09 12.92 6.34
CA VAL A 80 -5.55 12.76 6.33
C VAL A 80 -6.17 13.82 7.22
N THR A 81 -7.16 14.54 6.68
CA THR A 81 -7.95 15.50 7.46
C THR A 81 -9.11 14.79 8.16
N LYS A 82 -9.77 15.49 9.09
CA LYS A 82 -11.15 15.16 9.47
C LYS A 82 -12.08 15.45 8.28
N PRO A 83 -13.32 14.94 8.29
CA PRO A 83 -14.33 15.32 7.30
C PRO A 83 -14.38 16.83 7.12
N PHE A 84 -14.33 17.28 5.87
CA PHE A 84 -14.16 18.70 5.54
C PHE A 84 -15.21 19.14 4.50
N ASP A 85 -16.11 20.01 4.94
CA ASP A 85 -17.18 20.58 4.11
C ASP A 85 -16.77 21.91 3.45
N GLY A 86 -15.50 22.30 3.46
CA GLY A 86 -15.11 23.59 2.84
C GLY A 86 -14.97 23.53 1.31
N LEU A 87 -15.28 22.38 0.69
CA LEU A 87 -15.26 22.16 -0.77
C LEU A 87 -16.66 21.84 -1.33
N VAL A 88 -17.71 22.44 -0.76
CA VAL A 88 -19.07 22.36 -1.33
C VAL A 88 -19.15 23.22 -2.58
N ASP A 89 -19.89 22.78 -3.59
CA ASP A 89 -20.22 23.64 -4.72
C ASP A 89 -21.11 24.82 -4.29
N SER A 90 -21.19 25.84 -5.14
CA SER A 90 -22.04 27.01 -4.93
C SER A 90 -23.54 26.71 -4.92
N SER A 91 -23.95 25.47 -5.20
CA SER A 91 -25.33 25.00 -5.12
C SER A 91 -25.66 24.28 -3.80
N GLY A 92 -24.69 24.12 -2.89
CA GLY A 92 -24.86 23.42 -1.62
C GLY A 92 -25.02 21.91 -1.77
N SER A 93 -24.65 21.34 -2.93
CA SER A 93 -24.67 19.90 -3.18
C SER A 93 -23.34 19.27 -2.78
N ASP A 94 -23.36 17.98 -2.42
CA ASP A 94 -22.16 17.18 -2.17
C ASP A 94 -21.31 17.07 -3.43
N SER A 95 -20.49 18.09 -3.66
CA SER A 95 -19.56 18.12 -4.77
C SER A 95 -18.45 17.11 -4.49
N ILE A 96 -18.40 16.05 -5.29
CA ILE A 96 -17.25 15.15 -5.33
C ILE A 96 -16.05 15.99 -5.76
N VAL A 97 -15.07 16.12 -4.87
CA VAL A 97 -13.82 16.80 -5.19
C VAL A 97 -13.06 15.94 -6.19
N PRO A 98 -12.68 16.44 -7.38
CA PRO A 98 -11.88 15.68 -8.31
C PRO A 98 -10.52 15.35 -7.68
N ILE A 99 -9.89 14.27 -8.14
CA ILE A 99 -8.51 13.99 -7.77
C ILE A 99 -7.63 15.08 -8.39
N ILE A 100 -6.89 15.80 -7.56
CA ILE A 100 -5.97 16.87 -7.97
C ILE A 100 -4.56 16.30 -7.95
N HIS A 101 -3.89 16.29 -9.10
CA HIS A 101 -2.47 15.97 -9.22
C HIS A 101 -1.71 17.25 -9.57
N ASP A 102 -0.86 17.73 -8.66
CA ASP A 102 0.07 18.83 -8.93
C ASP A 102 1.45 18.23 -9.26
N PHE A 103 1.80 18.24 -10.54
CA PHE A 103 3.06 17.69 -11.03
C PHE A 103 4.27 18.57 -10.73
N ASP A 104 4.08 19.88 -10.59
CA ASP A 104 5.16 20.83 -10.30
C ASP A 104 5.65 20.65 -8.87
N GLN A 105 4.71 20.47 -7.94
CA GLN A 105 4.96 20.34 -6.50
C GLN A 105 4.90 18.86 -6.03
N LYS A 106 4.65 17.92 -6.95
CA LYS A 106 4.65 16.46 -6.73
C LYS A 106 3.74 15.97 -5.60
N PHE A 107 2.53 16.53 -5.52
CA PHE A 107 1.52 16.10 -4.55
C PHE A 107 0.21 15.69 -5.22
N THR A 108 -0.56 14.88 -4.51
CA THR A 108 -1.94 14.52 -4.90
C THR A 108 -2.89 14.80 -3.76
N VAL A 109 -4.08 15.33 -4.08
CA VAL A 109 -5.18 15.49 -3.13
C VAL A 109 -6.41 14.79 -3.67
N TYR A 110 -7.07 14.01 -2.82
CA TYR A 110 -8.35 13.37 -3.15
C TYR A 110 -9.26 13.29 -1.92
N GLN A 111 -10.55 13.19 -2.17
CA GLN A 111 -11.56 13.04 -1.14
C GLN A 111 -11.95 11.57 -0.97
N THR A 112 -12.07 11.13 0.28
CA THR A 112 -12.59 9.82 0.64
C THR A 112 -14.10 9.87 0.82
N SER A 113 -14.76 8.70 0.85
CA SER A 113 -16.22 8.61 0.95
C SER A 113 -16.83 9.22 2.21
N ASP A 114 -16.04 9.37 3.28
CA ASP A 114 -16.41 10.04 4.53
C ASP A 114 -16.15 11.56 4.52
N ARG A 115 -15.86 12.13 3.34
CA ARG A 115 -15.49 13.54 3.11
C ARG A 115 -14.17 13.99 3.75
N SER A 116 -13.37 13.06 4.27
CA SER A 116 -11.98 13.37 4.64
C SER A 116 -11.17 13.64 3.38
N LEU A 117 -10.12 14.46 3.49
CA LEU A 117 -9.18 14.72 2.41
C LEU A 117 -7.88 14.00 2.70
N CYS A 118 -7.38 13.30 1.68
CA CYS A 118 -6.12 12.59 1.70
C CYS A 118 -5.13 13.33 0.80
N LEU A 119 -4.00 13.71 1.37
CA LEU A 119 -2.91 14.40 0.70
C LEU A 119 -1.70 13.49 0.66
N THR A 120 -1.10 13.31 -0.51
CA THR A 120 0.03 12.41 -0.70
C THR A 120 1.23 13.20 -1.20
N VAL A 121 2.42 12.87 -0.71
CA VAL A 121 3.69 13.46 -1.16
C VAL A 121 4.57 12.37 -1.70
N LEU A 122 5.09 12.58 -2.91
CA LEU A 122 6.21 11.77 -3.36
C LEU A 122 7.46 12.23 -2.62
N SER A 123 7.90 11.44 -1.63
CA SER A 123 9.18 11.71 -0.95
C SER A 123 10.31 11.49 -1.95
N GLU A 124 11.18 12.51 -2.09
CA GLU A 124 12.37 12.43 -2.95
C GLU A 124 13.51 11.67 -2.28
N ASN A 125 13.36 11.34 -1.00
CA ASN A 125 14.31 10.49 -0.33
C ASN A 125 14.08 9.06 -0.83
N ASP A 126 15.03 8.58 -1.65
CA ASP A 126 15.26 7.15 -1.94
C ASP A 126 15.58 6.42 -0.63
N ARG A 127 14.57 6.30 0.24
CA ARG A 127 14.63 5.42 1.38
C ARG A 127 14.48 4.02 0.81
N ASN A 128 15.60 3.48 0.34
CA ASN A 128 15.75 2.08 0.02
C ASN A 128 15.34 1.31 1.28
N GLY A 129 14.09 0.90 1.36
CA GLY A 129 13.60 -0.03 2.36
C GLY A 129 14.28 -1.35 2.07
N GLY A 130 15.47 -1.54 2.64
CA GLY A 130 16.31 -2.71 2.44
C GLY A 130 15.61 -3.94 2.97
N LEU A 131 14.67 -4.49 2.21
CA LEU A 131 13.90 -5.69 2.53
C LEU A 131 14.77 -6.92 2.28
N ASN A 132 15.78 -7.08 3.13
CA ASN A 132 16.58 -8.29 3.13
C ASN A 132 15.96 -9.40 3.98
N THR A 133 15.22 -9.07 5.05
CA THR A 133 14.73 -10.11 5.97
C THR A 133 13.41 -9.82 6.70
N GLU A 134 13.04 -8.56 6.98
CA GLU A 134 11.83 -8.23 7.76
C GLU A 134 11.10 -7.01 7.17
N LEU A 135 9.79 -6.91 7.44
CA LEU A 135 9.02 -5.70 7.10
C LEU A 135 9.63 -4.53 7.87
N PRO A 136 10.10 -3.47 7.21
CA PRO A 136 10.72 -2.36 7.91
C PRO A 136 9.68 -1.66 8.78
N GLU A 137 10.09 -1.24 9.97
CA GLU A 137 9.31 -0.32 10.79
C GLU A 137 9.23 1.02 10.07
N ILE A 138 8.01 1.55 9.95
CA ILE A 138 7.71 2.73 9.16
C ILE A 138 7.33 3.84 10.12
N HIS A 139 8.12 4.91 10.13
CA HIS A 139 7.83 6.09 10.92
C HIS A 139 7.37 7.24 10.02
N GLU A 140 6.37 7.95 10.51
CA GLU A 140 5.91 9.21 9.96
C GLU A 140 7.04 10.25 10.00
N ASN A 141 7.21 10.98 8.91
CA ASN A 141 8.15 12.09 8.80
C ASN A 141 7.37 13.37 8.46
N TRP A 142 7.15 14.19 9.48
CA TRP A 142 6.43 15.45 9.38
C TRP A 142 7.17 16.48 8.50
N ASP A 143 8.50 16.43 8.45
CA ASP A 143 9.30 17.40 7.69
C ASP A 143 9.04 17.31 6.18
N ASP A 144 8.81 16.09 5.66
CA ASP A 144 8.47 15.87 4.26
C ASP A 144 7.17 16.60 3.88
N PHE A 145 6.20 16.65 4.80
CA PHE A 145 4.93 17.35 4.61
C PHE A 145 5.04 18.85 4.83
N TYR A 146 5.80 19.30 5.84
CA TYR A 146 5.97 20.73 6.08
C TYR A 146 6.52 21.46 4.85
N ARG A 147 7.42 20.82 4.10
CA ARG A 147 7.99 21.38 2.87
C ARG A 147 6.92 21.70 1.81
N ILE A 148 5.88 20.88 1.71
CA ILE A 148 4.88 21.00 0.64
C ILE A 148 3.54 21.57 1.11
N LEU A 149 3.36 21.79 2.41
CA LEU A 149 2.12 22.30 2.99
C LEU A 149 1.78 23.70 2.45
N LYS A 150 2.77 24.59 2.37
CA LYS A 150 2.57 25.92 1.80
C LYS A 150 2.13 25.86 0.32
N PRO A 151 2.84 25.14 -0.56
CA PRO A 151 2.37 24.92 -1.94
C PRO A 151 0.93 24.38 -2.04
N ILE A 152 0.56 23.41 -1.19
CA ILE A 152 -0.81 22.89 -1.15
C ILE A 152 -1.82 23.99 -0.80
N LEU A 153 -1.57 24.76 0.26
CA LEU A 153 -2.48 25.80 0.73
C LEU A 153 -2.60 26.97 -0.27
N GLU A 154 -1.55 27.25 -1.03
CA GLU A 154 -1.60 28.24 -2.11
C GLU A 154 -2.46 27.76 -3.29
N ARG A 155 -2.43 26.46 -3.61
CA ARG A 155 -3.25 25.86 -4.68
C ARG A 155 -4.69 25.62 -4.25
N ILE A 156 -4.93 25.24 -3.00
CA ILE A 156 -6.25 24.92 -2.45
C ILE A 156 -6.44 25.67 -1.12
N PRO A 157 -6.74 27.00 -1.17
CA PRO A 157 -6.81 27.83 0.04
C PRO A 157 -7.84 27.37 1.07
N ALA A 158 -8.92 26.72 0.63
CA ALA A 158 -9.95 26.16 1.51
C ALA A 158 -9.36 25.18 2.54
N LEU A 159 -8.29 24.45 2.20
CA LEU A 159 -7.63 23.51 3.11
C LEU A 159 -7.08 24.15 4.39
N SER A 160 -6.86 25.47 4.40
CA SER A 160 -6.43 26.19 5.61
C SER A 160 -7.40 26.04 6.79
N ALA A 161 -8.69 25.81 6.51
CA ALA A 161 -9.71 25.56 7.54
C ALA A 161 -9.86 24.07 7.90
N ALA A 162 -9.21 23.17 7.16
CA ALA A 162 -9.29 21.74 7.40
C ALA A 162 -8.54 21.35 8.68
N LYS A 163 -9.14 20.47 9.48
CA LYS A 163 -8.49 19.94 10.69
C LYS A 163 -7.73 18.67 10.33
N LEU A 164 -6.45 18.64 10.65
CA LEU A 164 -5.64 17.44 10.56
C LEU A 164 -6.21 16.33 11.45
N HIS A 165 -6.28 15.11 10.91
CA HIS A 165 -6.67 13.92 11.66
C HIS A 165 -5.45 13.06 11.99
N LYS A 166 -4.65 12.68 10.98
CA LYS A 166 -3.47 11.84 11.14
C LYS A 166 -2.51 11.97 9.96
N LEU A 167 -1.26 11.65 10.22
CA LEU A 167 -0.26 11.31 9.21
C LEU A 167 -0.14 9.79 9.18
N VAL A 168 0.08 9.18 8.02
CA VAL A 168 0.22 7.74 7.87
C VAL A 168 1.36 7.47 6.91
N ALA A 169 2.38 6.74 7.38
CA ALA A 169 3.42 6.23 6.52
C ALA A 169 3.11 4.77 6.13
N ARG A 170 3.32 4.41 4.86
CA ARG A 170 3.05 3.06 4.32
C ARG A 170 4.13 2.63 3.31
N LEU A 171 4.30 1.32 3.17
CA LEU A 171 5.09 0.73 2.09
C LEU A 171 4.23 0.56 0.84
N GLU A 172 4.82 0.89 -0.29
CA GLU A 172 4.27 0.65 -1.63
C GLU A 172 5.21 -0.20 -2.48
#